data_AF-A0A1H3E1B5-F1
#
_entry.id   AF-A0A1H3E1B5-F1
#
_cell.length_a   1.000
_cell.length_b   1.000
_cell.length_c   1.000
_cell.angle_alpha   90.00
_cell.angle_beta   90.00
_cell.angle_gamma   90.00
#
_symmetry.space_group_name_H-M   'P 1'
#
loop_
_entity.id
_entity.type
_entity.pdbx_description
1 polymer ?
#
loop_
_entity_poly.entity_id
_entity_poly.type
_entity_poly.pdbx_seq_one_letter_code
_entity_poly.pdbx_strand_id
1 'polypeptide(L)' 'MGKRPIDTNAIKALNEMKIELANELGISDALENKKELDPVTNIFTAGPVGGLMTQKLVEMGEQELIDEE' A
#
# COMPACT_ATOMS: atom_id res chain seq x y z
N MET A 1 -23.83 -1.46 -1.63
CA MET A 1 -22.82 -0.54 -2.18
C MET A 1 -22.42 -1.08 -3.54
N GLY A 2 -22.77 -0.40 -4.64
CA GLY A 2 -22.40 -0.86 -5.98
C GLY A 2 -20.89 -0.84 -6.13
N LYS A 3 -20.30 -1.92 -6.67
CA LYS A 3 -18.86 -1.97 -7.00
C LYS A 3 -18.60 -0.89 -8.04
N ARG A 4 -18.11 0.28 -7.61
CA ARG A 4 -17.57 1.27 -8.54
C ARG A 4 -16.43 0.59 -9.30
N PRO A 5 -16.31 0.80 -10.62
CA PRO A 5 -15.16 0.29 -11.34
C PRO A 5 -13.90 0.85 -10.67
N ILE A 6 -13.02 -0.05 -10.22
CA ILE A 6 -11.75 0.33 -9.61
C ILE A 6 -10.86 0.82 -10.75
N ASP A 7 -10.29 2.01 -10.59
CA ASP A 7 -9.37 2.57 -11.58
C ASP A 7 -8.13 1.66 -11.70
N THR A 8 -7.82 1.24 -12.92
CA THR A 8 -6.72 0.31 -13.18
C THR A 8 -5.35 0.97 -12.97
N ASN A 9 -5.25 2.28 -13.23
CA ASN A 9 -4.03 3.05 -12.99
C ASN A 9 -3.80 3.21 -11.49
N ALA A 10 -4.87 3.46 -10.70
CA ALA A 10 -4.77 3.50 -9.25
C ALA A 10 -4.28 2.16 -8.67
N ILE A 11 -4.76 1.02 -9.20
CA ILE A 11 -4.26 -0.30 -8.81
C ILE A 11 -2.76 -0.45 -9.09
N LYS A 12 -2.28 0.02 -10.25
CA LYS A 12 -0.85 -0.06 -10.60
C LYS A 12 0.00 0.80 -9.66
N ALA A 13 -0.37 2.07 -9.48
CA ALA A 13 0.33 2.99 -8.59
C ALA A 13 0.38 2.47 -7.14
N LEU A 14 -0.72 1.91 -6.64
CA LEU A 14 -0.75 1.29 -5.30
C LEU A 14 0.17 0.07 -5.19
N ASN A 15 0.30 -0.73 -6.26
CA ASN A 15 1.22 -1.86 -6.25
C ASN A 15 2.68 -1.42 -6.30
N GLU A 16 3.00 -0.36 -7.04
CA GLU A 16 4.33 0.25 -7.06
C GLU A 16 4.70 0.80 -5.67
N MET A 17 3.83 1.62 -5.09
CA MET A 17 4.01 2.16 -3.72
C MET A 17 4.19 1.04 -2.69
N LYS A 18 3.42 -0.04 -2.78
CA LYS A 18 3.56 -1.21 -1.91
C LYS A 18 4.96 -1.83 -2.00
N ILE A 19 5.49 -1.99 -3.22
CA ILE A 19 6.83 -2.57 -3.45
C ILE A 19 7.90 -1.61 -2.92
N GLU A 20 7.78 -0.30 -3.18
CA GLU A 20 8.70 0.71 -2.67
C GLU A 20 8.77 0.70 -1.13
N LEU A 21 7.62 0.73 -0.45
CA LEU A 21 7.56 0.68 1.00
C LEU A 21 8.06 -0.66 1.56
N ALA A 22 7.80 -1.77 0.88
CA ALA A 22 8.34 -3.06 1.28
C ALA A 22 9.88 -3.09 1.17
N ASN A 23 10.45 -2.44 0.15
CA ASN A 23 11.90 -2.30 -0.03
C ASN A 23 12.50 -1.42 1.06
N GLU A 24 11.88 -0.29 1.38
CA GLU A 24 12.31 0.61 2.45
C GLU A 24 12.31 -0.07 3.83
N LEU A 25 11.34 -0.95 4.07
CA LEU A 25 11.22 -1.72 5.31
C LEU A 25 12.07 -3.00 5.33
N GLY A 26 12.74 -3.35 4.22
CA GLY A 26 13.59 -4.55 4.13
C GLY A 26 12.80 -5.88 4.15
N ILE A 27 11.55 -5.86 3.71
CA ILE A 27 10.61 -7.01 3.77
C ILE A 27 10.07 -7.42 2.39
N SER A 28 10.63 -6.89 1.30
CA SER A 28 10.19 -7.19 -0.07
C SER A 28 10.17 -8.68 -0.37
N ASP A 29 11.20 -9.41 0.07
CA ASP A 29 11.25 -10.86 -0.13
C ASP A 29 10.06 -11.56 0.53
N ALA A 30 9.64 -11.12 1.71
CA ALA A 30 8.48 -11.70 2.39
C ALA A 30 7.17 -11.36 1.65
N LEU A 31 7.05 -10.16 1.10
CA LEU A 31 5.84 -9.69 0.43
C LEU A 31 5.69 -10.24 -1.00
N GLU A 32 6.80 -10.46 -1.70
CA GLU A 32 6.85 -11.00 -3.05
C GLU A 32 6.79 -12.53 -3.07
N ASN A 33 7.44 -13.19 -2.10
CA ASN A 33 7.34 -14.64 -1.95
C ASN A 33 5.99 -15.00 -1.31
N LYS A 34 4.95 -15.08 -2.15
CA LYS A 34 3.60 -15.60 -1.83
C LYS A 34 3.55 -17.03 -1.26
N LYS A 35 4.70 -17.66 -0.95
CA LYS A 35 4.71 -18.93 -0.22
C LYS A 35 4.14 -18.66 1.15
N GLU A 36 2.96 -19.24 1.41
CA GLU A 36 2.18 -19.17 2.64
C GLU A 36 3.00 -18.70 3.85
N LEU A 37 3.11 -17.37 4.00
CA LEU A 37 3.62 -16.81 5.22
C LEU A 37 2.60 -17.17 6.28
N ASP A 38 3.08 -17.69 7.41
CA ASP A 38 2.24 -17.88 8.58
C ASP A 38 1.46 -16.57 8.83
N PRO A 39 0.14 -16.63 9.11
CA PRO A 39 -0.69 -15.45 9.29
C PRO A 39 -0.10 -14.42 10.26
N VAL A 40 0.62 -14.88 11.29
CA VAL A 40 1.30 -14.01 12.25
C VAL A 40 2.45 -13.28 11.58
N THR A 41 3.33 -13.99 10.86
CA THR A 41 4.43 -13.37 10.10
C THR A 41 3.91 -12.40 9.06
N ASN A 42 2.81 -12.73 8.36
CA ASN A 42 2.17 -11.85 7.38
C ASN A 42 1.63 -10.56 8.01
N ILE A 43 1.05 -10.59 9.22
CA ILE A 43 0.58 -9.37 9.89
C ILE A 43 1.75 -8.45 10.23
N PHE A 44 2.87 -9.00 10.72
CA PHE A 44 4.05 -8.20 11.08
C PHE A 44 4.86 -7.72 9.87
N THR A 45 4.70 -8.32 8.69
CA THR A 45 5.34 -7.86 7.46
C THR A 45 4.42 -6.97 6.62
N ALA A 46 3.20 -7.40 6.30
CA ALA A 46 2.27 -6.65 5.44
C ALA A 46 1.52 -5.52 6.16
N GLY A 47 1.30 -5.64 7.48
CA GLY A 47 0.59 -4.64 8.28
C GLY A 47 1.24 -3.26 8.26
N PRO A 48 2.55 -3.14 8.57
CA PRO A 48 3.27 -1.86 8.49
C PRO A 48 3.21 -1.21 7.10
N VAL A 49 3.38 -2.00 6.02
CA VAL A 49 3.27 -1.51 4.64
C VAL A 49 1.88 -0.91 4.38
N GLY A 50 0.82 -1.65 4.72
CA GLY A 50 -0.55 -1.16 4.53
C GLY A 50 -0.88 0.09 5.35
N GLY A 51 -0.34 0.20 6.57
CA GLY A 51 -0.46 1.40 7.40
C GLY A 51 0.20 2.62 6.75
N LEU A 52 1.46 2.48 6.31
CA LEU A 52 2.20 3.56 5.64
C LEU A 52 1.57 3.96 4.30
N MET A 53 1.07 3.00 3.52
CA MET A 53 0.33 3.30 2.29
C MET A 53 -0.90 4.17 2.59
N THR A 54 -1.66 3.82 3.63
CA THR A 54 -2.86 4.58 4.02
C THR A 54 -2.48 5.99 4.47
N GLN A 55 -1.42 6.12 5.28
CA GLN A 55 -0.93 7.42 5.71
C GLN A 55 -0.54 8.31 4.52
N LYS A 56 0.25 7.79 3.57
CA LYS A 56 0.64 8.53 2.36
C LYS A 56 -0.56 8.94 1.50
N LEU A 57 -1.57 8.08 1.37
CA LEU A 57 -2.80 8.41 0.62
C LEU A 57 -3.58 9.56 1.28
N VAL A 58 -3.66 9.56 2.61
CA VAL A 58 -4.28 10.66 3.36
C VAL A 58 -3.48 11.95 3.17
N GLU A 59 -2.15 11.90 3.33
CA GLU A 59 -1.27 13.05 3.12
C GLU A 59 -1.42 13.65 1.70
N MET A 60 -1.44 12.81 0.66
CA MET A 60 -1.66 13.28 -0.72
C MET A 60 -3.05 13.92 -0.88
N GLY A 61 -4.09 13.33 -0.29
CA GLY A 61 -5.43 13.91 -0.31
C GLY A 61 -5.50 15.25 0.42
N GLU A 62 -4.79 15.41 1.55
CA GLU A 62 -4.68 16.67 2.28
C GLU A 62 -3.94 17.74 1.47
N GLN A 63 -2.84 17.38 0.79
CA GLN A 63 -2.10 18.32 -0.07
C GLN A 63 -2.94 18.79 -1.26
N GLU A 64 -3.61 17.87 -1.97
CA GLU A 64 -4.48 18.24 -3.10
C GLU A 64 -5.60 19.20 -2.65
N LEU A 65 -6.18 18.98 -1.47
CA LEU A 65 -7.20 19.88 -0.92
C LEU A 65 -6.66 21.26 -0.55
N ILE A 66 -5.40 21.37 -0.12
CA ILE A 66 -4.75 22.65 0.19
C ILE A 66 -4.36 23.38 -1.10
N ASP A 67 -3.86 22.67 -2.10
CA ASP A 67 -3.38 23.24 -3.36
C ASP A 67 -4.52 23.69 -4.30
N GLU A 68 -5.74 23.16 -4.10
CA GLU A 68 -6.97 23.60 -4.79
C GLU A 68 -7.55 24.92 -4.23
N GLU A 69 -7.03 25.46 -3.13
CA GLU A 69 -7.47 26.71 -2.47
C GLU A 69 -6.61 27.94 -2.80
#